data_AF-A0A948V995-F1
#
_entry.id   AF-A0A948V995-F1
#
_cell.length_a   1.000
_cell.length_b   1.000
_cell.length_c   1.000
_cell.angle_alpha   90.00
_cell.angle_beta   90.00
_cell.angle_gamma   90.00
#
_symmetry.space_group_name_H-M   'P 1'
#
loop_
_entity.id
_entity.type
_entity.pdbx_description
1 polymer ?
#
loop_
_entity_poly.entity_id
_entity_poly.type
_entity_poly.pdbx_seq_one_letter_code
_entity_poly.pdbx_strand_id
1 'polypeptide(L)'
;MTYTVRFNRKHDRSGHLFQGRFKSLLIEEDEYLLPLSRYIHLNPLRTEGFKGKEAKVREAYLRKYPWSSFPGYWSTPKRVKWVDYEWLLKAYFGEDDPGGRAQYRAYVYAGIAGDIRSPFDDVVHQSILGKPGFVERTKGRITPKPEREIPSLRKLRRSIPTEVLLKALGDLYGVAPEEILKRTGRVTWIRQAAMELCYRCCPVGQREVGVLFGVDYSTVSQNRRRFKERMKADRGLKNEFEELERKLGDLSNQKI
;
A
#
# COMPACT_ATOMS: atom_id res chain seq x y z
N MET A 1 -9.31 -19.26 24.74
CA MET A 1 -7.99 -19.22 24.06
C MET A 1 -8.20 -19.54 22.58
N THR A 2 -7.82 -18.63 21.68
CA THR A 2 -8.00 -18.77 20.21
C THR A 2 -7.10 -19.89 19.64
N TYR A 3 -7.58 -20.65 18.64
CA TYR A 3 -6.85 -21.75 17.99
C TYR A 3 -5.39 -21.40 17.67
N THR A 4 -5.15 -20.19 17.15
CA THR A 4 -3.82 -19.62 16.88
C THR A 4 -2.86 -19.71 18.07
N VAL A 5 -3.32 -19.37 19.28
CA VAL A 5 -2.49 -19.40 20.50
C VAL A 5 -2.12 -20.84 20.87
N ARG A 6 -3.08 -21.76 20.72
CA ARG A 6 -2.89 -23.18 21.05
C ARG A 6 -1.97 -23.88 20.04
N PHE A 7 -2.13 -23.58 18.75
CA PHE A 7 -1.25 -24.08 17.68
C PHE A 7 0.18 -23.56 17.86
N ASN A 8 0.34 -22.26 18.07
CA ASN A 8 1.65 -21.63 18.28
C ASN A 8 2.38 -22.20 19.50
N ARG A 9 1.68 -22.39 20.63
CA ARG A 9 2.25 -23.05 21.80
C ARG A 9 2.62 -24.52 21.55
N LYS A 10 1.83 -25.26 20.77
CA LYS A 10 2.10 -26.68 20.45
C LYS A 10 3.30 -26.86 19.52
N HIS A 11 3.55 -25.90 18.64
CA HIS A 11 4.59 -25.99 17.61
C HIS A 11 5.77 -25.06 17.84
N ASP A 12 5.86 -24.45 19.03
CA ASP A 12 6.89 -23.50 19.42
C ASP A 12 7.08 -22.35 18.40
N ARG A 13 5.95 -21.84 17.91
CA ARG A 13 5.89 -20.71 16.97
C ARG A 13 5.32 -19.47 17.64
N SER A 14 5.63 -18.29 17.10
CA SER A 14 5.05 -17.01 17.51
C SER A 14 4.51 -16.26 16.29
N GLY A 15 3.50 -15.40 16.49
CA GLY A 15 2.88 -14.59 15.43
C GLY A 15 1.50 -15.05 14.96
N HIS A 16 0.99 -14.44 13.90
CA HIS A 16 -0.33 -14.77 13.36
C HIS A 16 -0.26 -16.11 12.59
N LEU A 17 -1.08 -17.09 13.00
CA LEU A 17 -1.19 -18.36 12.26
C LEU A 17 -1.81 -18.16 10.87
N PHE A 18 -2.72 -17.18 10.76
CA PHE A 18 -3.34 -16.77 9.51
C PHE A 18 -2.87 -15.36 9.15
N GLN A 19 -2.24 -15.20 7.98
CA GLN A 19 -1.70 -13.93 7.51
C GLN A 19 -2.79 -13.06 6.87
N GLY A 20 -3.84 -12.72 7.63
CA GLY A 20 -5.00 -11.96 7.12
C GLY A 20 -5.74 -12.66 5.97
N ARG A 21 -6.73 -11.97 5.38
CA ARG A 21 -7.39 -12.43 4.14
C ARG A 21 -6.54 -12.04 2.92
N PHE A 22 -6.66 -12.79 1.84
CA PHE A 22 -6.08 -12.43 0.54
C PHE A 22 -6.52 -11.02 0.15
N LYS A 23 -5.57 -10.18 -0.27
CA LYS A 23 -5.87 -8.83 -0.75
C LYS A 23 -6.09 -8.90 -2.26
N SER A 24 -7.28 -8.52 -2.71
CA SER A 24 -7.54 -8.21 -4.12
C SER A 24 -7.39 -6.70 -4.33
N LEU A 25 -6.49 -6.31 -5.22
CA LEU A 25 -6.29 -4.92 -5.63
C LEU A 25 -6.65 -4.81 -7.11
N LEU A 26 -7.46 -3.81 -7.47
CA LEU A 26 -7.62 -3.44 -8.86
C LEU A 26 -6.42 -2.61 -9.28
N ILE A 27 -5.79 -2.96 -10.39
CA ILE A 27 -4.55 -2.34 -10.86
C ILE A 27 -4.79 -1.82 -12.28
N GLU A 28 -4.39 -0.58 -12.53
CA GLU A 28 -4.30 -0.04 -13.89
C GLU A 28 -3.07 -0.66 -14.59
N GLU A 29 -3.32 -1.36 -15.70
CA GLU A 29 -2.32 -2.18 -16.38
C GLU A 29 -1.09 -1.36 -16.79
N ASP A 30 -1.29 -0.25 -17.50
CA ASP A 30 -0.21 0.47 -18.17
C ASP A 30 0.92 0.94 -17.24
N GLU A 31 0.58 1.52 -16.09
CA GLU A 31 1.56 2.23 -15.25
C GLU A 31 1.99 1.46 -14.01
N TYR A 32 1.15 0.54 -13.52
CA TYR A 32 1.33 -0.03 -12.17
C TYR A 32 1.60 -1.53 -12.17
N LEU A 33 1.15 -2.25 -13.19
CA LEU A 33 1.29 -3.71 -13.22
C LEU A 33 2.74 -4.15 -13.36
N LEU A 34 3.50 -3.53 -14.26
CA LEU A 34 4.90 -3.88 -14.48
C LEU A 34 5.78 -3.61 -13.24
N PRO A 35 5.70 -2.43 -12.58
CA PRO A 35 6.35 -2.20 -11.29
C PRO A 35 5.93 -3.17 -10.19
N LEU A 36 4.64 -3.56 -10.15
CA LEU A 36 4.13 -4.52 -9.18
C LEU A 36 4.72 -5.92 -9.41
N SER A 37 4.80 -6.37 -10.65
CA SER A 37 5.40 -7.66 -11.00
C SER A 37 6.86 -7.74 -10.51
N ARG A 38 7.64 -6.69 -10.77
CA ARG A 38 9.01 -6.56 -10.24
C ARG A 38 9.03 -6.58 -8.72
N TYR A 39 8.15 -5.81 -8.05
CA TYR A 39 8.08 -5.80 -6.60
C TYR A 39 7.83 -7.21 -6.02
N ILE A 40 6.87 -7.95 -6.59
CA ILE A 40 6.54 -9.32 -6.16
C ILE A 40 7.78 -10.22 -6.25
N HIS A 41 8.52 -10.17 -7.36
CA HIS A 41 9.70 -10.99 -7.54
C HIS A 41 10.89 -10.58 -6.68
N LEU A 42 10.99 -9.31 -6.27
CA LEU A 42 12.07 -8.82 -5.41
C LEU A 42 11.77 -9.00 -3.91
N ASN A 43 10.53 -9.30 -3.52
CA ASN A 43 10.15 -9.53 -2.12
C ASN A 43 11.04 -10.51 -1.34
N PRO A 44 11.52 -11.64 -1.91
CA PRO A 44 12.39 -12.57 -1.20
C PRO A 44 13.70 -11.93 -0.71
N LEU A 45 14.20 -10.89 -1.40
CA LEU A 45 15.42 -10.16 -1.05
C LEU A 45 15.22 -9.10 0.05
N ARG A 46 13.96 -8.84 0.45
CA ARG A 46 13.63 -7.86 1.50
C ARG A 46 13.78 -8.44 2.91
N THR A 47 14.18 -9.69 3.03
CA THR A 47 14.46 -10.35 4.31
C THR A 47 15.81 -9.89 4.88
N GLU A 48 15.97 -9.95 6.19
CA GLU A 48 17.18 -9.43 6.85
C GLU A 48 18.47 -10.11 6.37
N GLY A 49 18.41 -11.41 6.03
CA GLY A 49 19.55 -12.18 5.53
C GLY A 49 20.13 -11.69 4.19
N PHE A 50 19.41 -10.85 3.44
CA PHE A 50 19.86 -10.29 2.17
C PHE A 50 20.23 -8.81 2.25
N LYS A 51 20.13 -8.16 3.41
CA LYS A 51 20.62 -6.78 3.61
C LYS A 51 22.15 -6.76 3.44
N GLY A 52 22.66 -5.81 2.65
CA GLY A 52 24.11 -5.65 2.41
C GLY A 52 24.77 -6.75 1.55
N LYS A 53 24.02 -7.73 1.04
CA LYS A 53 24.56 -8.73 0.10
C LYS A 53 24.76 -8.11 -1.28
N GLU A 54 25.87 -8.49 -1.94
CA GLU A 54 26.18 -8.08 -3.31
C GLU A 54 25.04 -8.43 -4.29
N ALA A 55 24.90 -7.61 -5.33
CA ALA A 55 23.85 -7.79 -6.35
C ALA A 55 23.90 -9.19 -6.98
N LYS A 56 25.09 -9.72 -7.32
CA LYS A 56 25.25 -11.06 -7.89
C LYS A 56 24.70 -12.17 -6.99
N VAL A 57 24.91 -12.08 -5.66
CA VAL A 57 24.40 -13.05 -4.70
C VAL A 57 22.86 -13.02 -4.67
N ARG A 58 22.30 -11.82 -4.69
CA ARG A 58 20.85 -11.59 -4.70
C ARG A 58 20.20 -12.09 -6.00
N GLU A 59 20.81 -11.83 -7.15
CA GLU A 59 20.36 -12.32 -8.46
C GLU A 59 20.34 -13.85 -8.52
N ALA A 60 21.44 -14.48 -8.06
CA ALA A 60 21.56 -15.94 -8.00
C ALA A 60 20.49 -16.57 -7.11
N TYR A 61 20.14 -15.92 -6.00
CA TYR A 61 19.07 -16.36 -5.11
C TYR A 61 17.70 -16.31 -5.79
N LEU A 62 17.35 -15.18 -6.43
CA LEU A 62 16.07 -15.03 -7.13
C LEU A 62 15.85 -16.09 -8.19
N ARG A 63 16.90 -16.47 -8.92
CA ARG A 63 16.83 -17.49 -9.98
C ARG A 63 16.49 -18.89 -9.44
N LYS A 64 16.75 -19.16 -8.16
CA LYS A 64 16.56 -20.46 -7.50
C LYS A 64 15.39 -20.46 -6.52
N TYR A 65 14.78 -19.30 -6.24
CA TYR A 65 13.75 -19.20 -5.22
C TYR A 65 12.47 -19.95 -5.66
N PRO A 66 12.08 -21.03 -4.95
CA PRO A 66 11.02 -21.93 -5.42
C PRO A 66 9.61 -21.34 -5.27
N TRP A 67 9.44 -20.35 -4.40
CA TRP A 67 8.14 -19.72 -4.12
C TRP A 67 7.91 -18.44 -4.94
N SER A 68 8.51 -18.36 -6.12
CA SER A 68 8.31 -17.26 -7.07
C SER A 68 8.12 -17.83 -8.47
N SER A 69 7.30 -17.17 -9.28
CA SER A 69 7.17 -17.48 -10.70
C SER A 69 8.32 -16.93 -11.54
N PHE A 70 9.22 -16.11 -10.96
CA PHE A 70 10.36 -15.51 -11.65
C PHE A 70 11.23 -16.51 -12.44
N PRO A 71 11.54 -17.73 -11.93
CA PRO A 71 12.32 -18.70 -12.69
C PRO A 71 11.65 -19.15 -14.00
N GLY A 72 10.32 -19.05 -14.12
CA GLY A 72 9.59 -19.36 -15.36
C GLY A 72 9.80 -18.34 -16.48
N TYR A 73 10.23 -17.11 -16.15
CA TYR A 73 10.71 -16.11 -17.12
C TYR A 73 12.17 -16.36 -17.54
N TRP A 74 12.88 -17.24 -16.83
CA TRP A 74 14.21 -17.70 -17.23
C TRP A 74 14.12 -18.87 -18.20
N SER A 75 13.24 -19.84 -17.91
CA SER A 75 13.18 -21.09 -18.65
C SER A 75 11.76 -21.64 -18.67
N THR A 76 11.30 -22.06 -19.86
CA THR A 76 9.96 -22.62 -20.08
C THR A 76 9.64 -23.83 -19.20
N PRO A 77 10.56 -24.77 -18.88
CA PRO A 77 10.27 -25.88 -17.99
C PRO A 77 10.05 -25.49 -16.53
N LYS A 78 10.41 -24.25 -16.14
CA LYS A 78 10.19 -23.73 -14.78
C LYS A 78 8.89 -22.94 -14.64
N ARG A 79 8.06 -22.92 -15.68
CA ARG A 79 6.77 -22.21 -15.65
C ARG A 79 5.77 -22.95 -14.78
N VAL A 80 4.96 -22.16 -14.08
CA VAL A 80 3.79 -22.67 -13.37
C VAL A 80 2.53 -22.46 -14.21
N LYS A 81 1.61 -23.43 -14.20
CA LYS A 81 0.44 -23.45 -15.09
C LYS A 81 -0.56 -22.31 -14.87
N TRP A 82 -0.53 -21.69 -13.69
CA TRP A 82 -1.49 -20.66 -13.27
C TRP A 82 -0.96 -19.23 -13.45
N VAL A 83 0.21 -19.06 -14.10
CA VAL A 83 0.77 -17.74 -14.45
C VAL A 83 0.78 -17.60 -15.96
N ASP A 84 0.22 -16.50 -16.44
CA ASP A 84 0.31 -16.11 -17.85
C ASP A 84 1.62 -15.33 -18.08
N TYR A 85 2.67 -16.08 -18.42
CA TYR A 85 3.99 -15.51 -18.72
C TYR A 85 4.00 -14.75 -20.05
N GLU A 86 3.25 -15.29 -21.02
CA GLU A 86 3.26 -14.79 -22.39
C GLU A 86 2.57 -13.43 -22.46
N TRP A 87 1.43 -13.27 -21.78
CA TRP A 87 0.73 -12.00 -21.73
C TRP A 87 1.61 -10.86 -21.20
N LEU A 88 2.33 -11.06 -20.08
CA LEU A 88 3.17 -10.01 -19.51
C LEU A 88 4.37 -9.69 -20.41
N LEU A 89 4.97 -10.71 -21.02
CA LEU A 89 6.07 -10.49 -21.96
C LEU A 89 5.58 -9.74 -23.21
N LYS A 90 4.39 -10.09 -23.72
CA LYS A 90 3.78 -9.42 -24.87
C LYS A 90 3.41 -7.97 -24.60
N ALA A 91 2.82 -7.71 -23.45
CA ALA A 91 2.37 -6.38 -23.08
C ALA A 91 3.52 -5.36 -22.93
N TYR A 92 4.71 -5.78 -22.47
CA TYR A 92 5.77 -4.84 -22.08
C TYR A 92 7.15 -5.09 -22.73
N PHE A 93 7.40 -6.26 -23.30
CA PHE A 93 8.74 -6.68 -23.75
C PHE A 93 8.75 -7.33 -25.15
N GLY A 94 7.65 -7.26 -25.91
CA GLY A 94 7.57 -7.74 -27.29
C GLY A 94 6.97 -9.13 -27.40
N GLU A 95 7.80 -10.17 -27.53
CA GLU A 95 7.34 -11.55 -27.69
C GLU A 95 7.92 -12.45 -26.58
N ASP A 96 7.36 -13.66 -26.42
CA ASP A 96 7.92 -14.67 -25.51
C ASP A 96 9.14 -15.39 -26.11
N ASP A 97 10.13 -14.61 -26.51
CA ASP A 97 11.38 -15.07 -27.09
C ASP A 97 12.55 -14.89 -26.09
N PRO A 98 13.77 -15.36 -26.42
CA PRO A 98 14.93 -15.14 -25.56
C PRO A 98 15.22 -13.67 -25.25
N GLY A 99 14.88 -12.75 -26.16
CA GLY A 99 15.07 -11.31 -26.06
C GLY A 99 14.10 -10.66 -25.09
N GLY A 100 12.78 -10.84 -25.26
CA GLY A 100 11.76 -10.31 -24.35
C GLY A 100 11.95 -10.84 -22.92
N ARG A 101 12.27 -12.12 -22.79
CA ARG A 101 12.66 -12.72 -21.50
C ARG A 101 13.92 -12.08 -20.91
N ALA A 102 14.92 -11.73 -21.73
CA ALA A 102 16.13 -11.05 -21.26
C ALA A 102 15.84 -9.62 -20.78
N GLN A 103 15.02 -8.88 -21.52
CA GLN A 103 14.62 -7.52 -21.15
C GLN A 103 13.87 -7.50 -19.82
N TYR A 104 12.90 -8.41 -19.63
CA TYR A 104 12.19 -8.51 -18.35
C TYR A 104 13.12 -8.82 -17.18
N ARG A 105 14.08 -9.75 -17.37
CA ARG A 105 15.08 -10.06 -16.32
C ARG A 105 15.93 -8.84 -15.98
N ALA A 106 16.40 -8.12 -16.99
CA ALA A 106 17.17 -6.89 -16.80
C ALA A 106 16.34 -5.84 -16.03
N TYR A 107 15.06 -5.69 -16.37
CA TYR A 107 14.14 -4.79 -15.67
C TYR A 107 13.97 -5.16 -14.17
N VAL A 108 13.83 -6.45 -13.86
CA VAL A 108 13.71 -6.92 -12.47
C VAL A 108 15.04 -6.71 -11.72
N TYR A 109 16.18 -7.08 -12.32
CA TYR A 109 17.49 -6.94 -11.70
C TYR A 109 17.94 -5.50 -11.52
N ALA A 110 17.54 -4.57 -12.40
CA ALA A 110 17.73 -3.14 -12.18
C ALA A 110 17.11 -2.67 -10.85
N GLY A 111 16.05 -3.35 -10.38
CA GLY A 111 15.47 -3.11 -9.07
C GLY A 111 16.35 -3.55 -7.89
N ILE A 112 17.36 -4.41 -8.07
CA ILE A 112 18.24 -4.86 -6.98
C ILE A 112 19.21 -3.75 -6.53
N ALA A 113 19.63 -2.91 -7.48
CA ALA A 113 20.59 -1.82 -7.25
C ALA A 113 19.92 -0.56 -6.66
N GLY A 114 18.61 -0.40 -6.84
CA GLY A 114 17.84 0.73 -6.32
C GLY A 114 17.13 0.42 -5.01
N ASP A 115 16.77 1.46 -4.26
CA ASP A 115 15.81 1.32 -3.16
C ASP A 115 14.44 1.01 -3.78
N ILE A 116 13.98 -0.24 -3.65
CA ILE A 116 12.74 -0.71 -4.28
C ILE A 116 11.57 -0.09 -3.54
N ARG A 117 11.13 1.07 -4.04
CA ARG A 117 9.90 1.73 -3.63
C ARG A 117 8.73 0.75 -3.73
N SER A 118 7.90 0.70 -2.70
CA SER A 118 6.78 -0.22 -2.66
C SER A 118 5.66 0.32 -3.55
N PRO A 119 5.14 -0.43 -4.53
CA PRO A 119 3.96 -0.04 -5.29
C PRO A 119 2.74 0.20 -4.37
N PHE A 120 2.76 -0.36 -3.17
CA PHE A 120 1.75 -0.14 -2.15
C PHE A 120 1.76 1.27 -1.56
N ASP A 121 2.81 2.06 -1.78
CA ASP A 121 2.86 3.47 -1.36
C ASP A 121 1.87 4.33 -2.16
N ASP A 122 1.62 3.95 -3.42
CA ASP A 122 0.69 4.61 -4.35
C ASP A 122 -0.72 3.99 -4.35
N VAL A 123 -0.99 2.97 -3.52
CA VAL A 123 -2.33 2.35 -3.41
C VAL A 123 -3.29 3.31 -2.71
N VAL A 124 -4.36 3.68 -3.40
CA VAL A 124 -5.47 4.48 -2.88
C VAL A 124 -6.54 3.54 -2.28
N HIS A 125 -7.04 3.89 -1.09
CA HIS A 125 -8.02 3.11 -0.31
C HIS A 125 -7.69 1.63 -0.05
N GLN A 126 -6.42 1.22 -0.14
CA GLN A 126 -6.00 -0.18 0.05
C GLN A 126 -6.68 -1.17 -0.93
N SER A 127 -7.17 -0.70 -2.09
CA SER A 127 -7.96 -1.50 -3.03
C SER A 127 -7.76 -1.16 -4.50
N ILE A 128 -7.28 0.04 -4.83
CA ILE A 128 -7.05 0.46 -6.23
C ILE A 128 -5.63 1.02 -6.34
N LEU A 129 -4.91 0.61 -7.39
CA LEU A 129 -3.60 1.11 -7.77
C LEU A 129 -3.68 1.61 -9.21
N GLY A 130 -3.67 2.93 -9.39
CA GLY A 130 -3.93 3.56 -10.69
C GLY A 130 -3.83 5.07 -10.61
N LYS A 131 -3.80 5.74 -11.76
CA LYS A 131 -3.87 7.20 -11.88
C LYS A 131 -5.17 7.74 -11.26
N PRO A 132 -5.21 9.02 -10.84
CA PRO A 132 -6.41 9.62 -10.24
C PRO A 132 -7.68 9.42 -11.07
N GLY A 133 -7.60 9.61 -12.39
CA GLY A 133 -8.75 9.39 -13.29
C GLY A 133 -9.22 7.94 -13.38
N PHE A 134 -8.33 6.95 -13.24
CA PHE A 134 -8.70 5.53 -13.17
C PHE A 134 -9.42 5.21 -11.86
N VAL A 135 -8.94 5.77 -10.75
CA VAL A 135 -9.56 5.62 -9.44
C VAL A 135 -10.99 6.16 -9.44
N GLU A 136 -11.21 7.36 -10.00
CA GLU A 136 -12.55 7.96 -10.11
C GLU A 136 -13.51 7.14 -10.99
N ARG A 137 -13.08 6.74 -12.19
CA ARG A 137 -13.89 5.89 -13.09
C ARG A 137 -14.27 4.56 -12.45
N THR A 138 -13.33 3.94 -11.73
CA THR A 138 -13.57 2.68 -11.03
C THR A 138 -14.59 2.86 -9.91
N LYS A 139 -14.47 3.94 -9.12
CA LYS A 139 -15.45 4.27 -8.06
C LYS A 139 -16.87 4.44 -8.62
N GLY A 140 -17.02 5.14 -9.74
CA GLY A 140 -18.32 5.34 -10.39
C GLY A 140 -19.00 4.04 -10.87
N ARG A 141 -18.22 2.97 -11.11
CA ARG A 141 -18.72 1.65 -11.54
C ARG A 141 -19.08 0.72 -10.38
N ILE A 142 -18.74 1.08 -9.15
CA ILE A 142 -19.00 0.24 -7.97
C ILE A 142 -20.43 0.46 -7.51
N THR A 143 -21.31 -0.49 -7.82
CA THR A 143 -22.72 -0.46 -7.45
C THR A 143 -22.92 -0.55 -5.92
N PRO A 144 -23.89 0.19 -5.35
CA PRO A 144 -24.09 0.35 -3.90
C PRO A 144 -24.79 -0.84 -3.21
N LYS A 145 -24.64 -2.08 -3.69
CA LYS A 145 -25.27 -3.23 -3.01
C LYS A 145 -24.61 -3.49 -1.64
N PRO A 146 -25.40 -3.73 -0.58
CA PRO A 146 -24.89 -3.91 0.77
C PRO A 146 -24.47 -5.37 0.97
N GLU A 147 -23.25 -5.72 0.57
CA GLU A 147 -22.68 -7.01 0.96
C GLU A 147 -21.84 -6.81 2.22
N ARG A 148 -22.42 -7.22 3.35
CA ARG A 148 -21.87 -7.20 4.72
C ARG A 148 -20.46 -7.81 4.86
N GLU A 149 -19.90 -8.40 3.81
CA GLU A 149 -18.73 -9.28 3.85
C GLU A 149 -17.45 -8.70 3.22
N ILE A 150 -17.47 -7.48 2.66
CA ILE A 150 -16.30 -6.88 1.99
C ILE A 150 -15.83 -5.58 2.70
N PRO A 151 -14.94 -5.66 3.72
CA PRO A 151 -14.44 -4.49 4.46
C PRO A 151 -13.79 -3.40 3.58
N SER A 152 -13.26 -3.79 2.43
CA SER A 152 -12.60 -2.92 1.45
C SER A 152 -13.58 -1.95 0.78
N LEU A 153 -14.79 -2.43 0.43
CA LEU A 153 -15.87 -1.60 -0.14
C LEU A 153 -16.41 -0.60 0.88
N ARG A 154 -16.48 -0.98 2.17
CA ARG A 154 -16.86 -0.07 3.25
C ARG A 154 -15.88 1.11 3.38
N LYS A 155 -14.59 0.89 3.12
CA LYS A 155 -13.56 1.96 3.12
C LYS A 155 -13.63 2.84 1.87
N LEU A 156 -13.93 2.25 0.72
CA LEU A 156 -14.10 2.98 -0.53
C LEU A 156 -15.33 3.92 -0.52
N ARG A 157 -16.43 3.49 0.13
CA ARG A 157 -17.65 4.29 0.33
C ARG A 157 -17.45 5.50 1.25
N ARG A 158 -16.43 5.48 2.11
CA ARG A 158 -16.10 6.58 3.03
C ARG A 158 -15.06 7.52 2.41
N SER A 159 -15.32 8.01 1.21
CA SER A 159 -14.45 8.97 0.52
C SER A 159 -14.83 10.39 0.96
N ILE A 160 -14.32 10.84 2.10
CA ILE A 160 -14.51 12.21 2.58
C ILE A 160 -13.59 13.12 1.75
N PRO A 161 -14.08 14.21 1.12
CA PRO A 161 -13.19 15.18 0.48
C PRO A 161 -12.16 15.74 1.46
N THR A 162 -10.95 16.04 0.98
CA THR A 162 -9.85 16.53 1.83
C THR A 162 -10.23 17.80 2.59
N GLU A 163 -11.00 18.68 1.96
CA GLU A 163 -11.48 19.95 2.51
C GLU A 163 -12.47 19.72 3.65
N VAL A 164 -13.36 18.75 3.49
CA VAL A 164 -14.34 18.37 4.53
C VAL A 164 -13.63 17.76 5.73
N LEU A 165 -12.62 16.92 5.50
CA LEU A 165 -11.81 16.34 6.57
C LEU A 165 -11.04 17.43 7.33
N LEU A 166 -10.34 18.32 6.61
CA LEU A 166 -9.57 19.39 7.22
C LEU A 166 -10.44 20.37 8.00
N LYS A 167 -11.62 20.71 7.47
CA LYS A 167 -12.61 21.53 8.17
C LYS A 167 -13.09 20.84 9.44
N ALA A 168 -13.47 19.58 9.39
CA ALA A 168 -13.92 18.82 10.56
C ALA A 168 -12.82 18.72 11.64
N LEU A 169 -11.56 18.52 11.24
CA LEU A 169 -10.43 18.56 12.16
C LEU A 169 -10.23 19.95 12.76
N GLY A 170 -10.41 21.00 11.95
CA GLY A 170 -10.34 22.38 12.43
C GLY A 170 -11.40 22.70 13.46
N ASP A 171 -12.66 22.35 13.17
CA ASP A 171 -13.81 22.55 14.07
C ASP A 171 -13.64 21.79 15.39
N LEU A 172 -13.08 20.57 15.36
CA LEU A 172 -12.87 19.74 16.55
C LEU A 172 -11.80 20.27 17.50
N TYR A 173 -10.74 20.88 16.96
CA TYR A 173 -9.58 21.31 17.73
C TYR A 173 -9.45 22.82 17.86
N GLY A 174 -10.39 23.59 17.31
CA GLY A 174 -10.36 25.05 17.32
C GLY A 174 -9.18 25.62 16.52
N VAL A 175 -8.79 24.96 15.43
CA VAL A 175 -7.64 25.32 14.60
C VAL A 175 -8.13 25.58 13.18
N ALA A 176 -7.64 26.63 12.52
CA ALA A 176 -8.02 26.88 11.12
C ALA A 176 -7.43 25.77 10.20
N PRO A 177 -8.15 25.30 9.16
CA PRO A 177 -7.63 24.30 8.21
C PRO A 177 -6.25 24.66 7.64
N GLU A 178 -6.02 25.95 7.38
CA GLU A 178 -4.77 26.48 6.84
C GLU A 178 -3.60 26.35 7.83
N GLU A 179 -3.87 26.35 9.14
CA GLU A 179 -2.86 26.13 10.17
C GLU A 179 -2.45 24.65 10.26
N ILE A 180 -3.39 23.73 10.03
CA ILE A 180 -3.09 22.28 9.92
C ILE A 180 -2.14 22.04 8.73
N LEU A 181 -2.31 22.79 7.65
CA LEU A 181 -1.48 22.73 6.44
C LEU A 181 -0.11 23.42 6.58
N LYS A 182 0.15 24.19 7.64
CA LYS A 182 1.45 24.83 7.88
C LYS A 182 2.38 23.99 8.77
N ARG A 183 3.69 24.19 8.61
CA ARG A 183 4.73 23.60 9.48
C ARG A 183 5.01 24.51 10.68
N THR A 184 4.00 24.71 11.52
CA THR A 184 4.10 25.55 12.72
C THR A 184 3.73 24.73 13.97
N GLY A 185 4.33 25.08 15.12
CA GLY A 185 4.15 24.38 16.40
C GLY A 185 2.70 24.36 16.91
N ARG A 186 2.50 23.95 18.17
CA ARG A 186 1.18 23.71 18.84
C ARG A 186 0.24 22.67 18.17
N VAL A 187 0.29 22.46 16.86
CA VAL A 187 -0.65 21.63 16.06
C VAL A 187 0.05 20.40 15.42
N THR A 188 1.32 20.13 15.77
CA THR A 188 2.17 19.14 15.10
C THR A 188 1.56 17.74 15.02
N TRP A 189 0.87 17.28 16.07
CA TRP A 189 0.26 15.96 16.09
C TRP A 189 -1.04 15.92 15.25
N ILE A 190 -1.82 17.01 15.23
CA ILE A 190 -3.03 17.15 14.41
C ILE A 190 -2.65 17.13 12.94
N ARG A 191 -1.57 17.82 12.55
CA ARG A 191 -1.02 17.75 11.20
C ARG A 191 -0.64 16.33 10.79
N GLN A 192 0.00 15.58 11.69
CA GLN A 192 0.35 14.17 11.45
C GLN A 192 -0.89 13.27 11.36
N ALA A 193 -1.88 13.51 12.22
CA ALA A 193 -3.17 12.83 12.18
C ALA A 193 -3.92 13.13 10.87
N ALA A 194 -3.91 14.38 10.42
CA ALA A 194 -4.51 14.83 9.18
C ALA A 194 -3.85 14.15 7.96
N MET A 195 -2.52 14.04 7.92
CA MET A 195 -1.82 13.27 6.87
C MET A 195 -2.21 11.78 6.87
N GLU A 196 -2.34 11.15 8.04
CA GLU A 196 -2.78 9.75 8.15
C GLU A 196 -4.23 9.58 7.72
N LEU A 197 -5.12 10.48 8.11
CA LEU A 197 -6.55 10.44 7.80
C LEU A 197 -6.83 10.78 6.33
N CYS A 198 -6.12 11.75 5.73
CA CYS A 198 -6.23 12.03 4.30
C CYS A 198 -5.90 10.77 3.49
N TYR A 199 -4.80 10.09 3.81
CA TYR A 199 -4.43 8.85 3.13
C TYR A 199 -5.44 7.70 3.36
N ARG A 200 -6.13 7.65 4.50
CA ARG A 200 -7.04 6.54 4.86
C ARG A 200 -8.48 6.75 4.41
N CYS A 201 -8.95 7.99 4.47
CA CYS A 201 -10.36 8.36 4.41
C CYS A 201 -10.66 9.27 3.21
N CYS A 202 -9.65 9.88 2.58
CA CYS A 202 -9.84 10.73 1.42
C CYS A 202 -9.44 10.00 0.14
N PRO A 203 -9.94 10.43 -1.03
CA PRO A 203 -9.66 9.83 -2.33
C PRO A 203 -8.24 10.14 -2.85
N VAL A 204 -7.26 10.29 -1.97
CA VAL A 204 -5.92 10.81 -2.31
C VAL A 204 -4.80 9.83 -1.94
N GLY A 205 -3.81 9.72 -2.81
CA GLY A 205 -2.54 9.02 -2.58
C GLY A 205 -1.51 9.87 -1.82
N GLN A 206 -0.36 9.27 -1.47
CA GLN A 206 0.67 9.98 -0.69
C GLN A 206 1.24 11.22 -1.40
N ARG A 207 1.29 11.21 -2.74
CA ARG A 207 1.76 12.36 -3.54
C ARG A 207 0.80 13.54 -3.45
N GLU A 208 -0.50 13.29 -3.58
CA GLU A 208 -1.55 14.32 -3.49
C GLU A 208 -1.63 14.88 -2.07
N VAL A 209 -1.49 14.01 -1.05
CA VAL A 209 -1.31 14.46 0.33
C VAL A 209 -0.03 15.31 0.47
N GLY A 210 1.05 14.94 -0.21
CA GLY A 210 2.28 15.73 -0.22
C GLY A 210 2.06 17.15 -0.76
N VAL A 211 1.43 17.25 -1.93
CA VAL A 211 1.06 18.53 -2.56
C VAL A 211 0.18 19.37 -1.63
N LEU A 212 -0.87 18.77 -1.05
CA LEU A 212 -1.79 19.44 -0.14
C LEU A 212 -1.08 20.02 1.09
N PHE A 213 -0.09 19.29 1.63
CA PHE A 213 0.64 19.69 2.84
C PHE A 213 1.95 20.44 2.54
N GLY A 214 2.28 20.72 1.27
CA GLY A 214 3.51 21.39 0.85
C GLY A 214 4.79 20.61 1.19
N VAL A 215 4.75 19.27 1.10
CA VAL A 215 5.87 18.38 1.41
C VAL A 215 6.02 17.26 0.38
N ASP A 216 7.21 16.68 0.26
CA ASP A 216 7.41 15.51 -0.61
C ASP A 216 6.65 14.27 -0.10
N TYR A 217 6.26 13.37 -1.01
CA TYR A 217 5.55 12.13 -0.66
C TYR A 217 6.34 11.27 0.35
N SER A 218 7.68 11.28 0.28
CA SER A 218 8.53 10.52 1.20
C SER A 218 8.40 11.06 2.63
N THR A 219 8.20 12.38 2.77
CA THR A 219 7.95 13.04 4.04
C THR A 219 6.57 12.68 4.59
N VAL A 220 5.55 12.54 3.74
CA VAL A 220 4.23 12.03 4.15
C VAL A 220 4.35 10.60 4.69
N SER A 221 5.02 9.72 3.94
CA SER A 221 5.25 8.33 4.35
C SER A 221 5.96 8.23 5.70
N GLN A 222 7.04 8.98 5.88
CA GLN A 222 7.82 9.02 7.13
C GLN A 222 7.01 9.59 8.30
N ASN A 223 6.24 10.67 8.10
CA ASN A 223 5.40 11.25 9.16
C ASN A 223 4.32 10.27 9.62
N ARG A 224 3.66 9.59 8.69
CA ARG A 224 2.65 8.57 9.00
C ARG A 224 3.23 7.39 9.77
N ARG A 225 4.41 6.92 9.37
CA ARG A 225 5.13 5.86 10.10
C ARG A 225 5.46 6.30 11.52
N ARG A 226 6.08 7.47 11.69
CA ARG A 226 6.45 8.04 13.00
C ARG A 226 5.22 8.26 13.88
N PHE A 227 4.11 8.72 13.30
CA PHE A 227 2.85 8.91 14.01
C PHE A 227 2.30 7.58 14.56
N LYS A 228 2.34 6.51 13.76
CA LYS A 228 1.98 5.15 14.22
C LYS A 228 2.89 4.63 15.31
N GLU A 229 4.20 4.88 15.23
CA GLU A 229 5.15 4.52 16.27
C GLU A 229 4.85 5.29 17.57
N ARG A 230 4.53 6.59 17.48
CA ARG A 230 4.11 7.41 18.63
C ARG A 230 2.84 6.90 19.28
N MET A 231 1.81 6.54 18.51
CA MET A 231 0.57 5.96 19.06
C MET A 231 0.78 4.60 19.74
N LYS A 232 1.87 3.88 19.45
CA LYS A 232 2.23 2.67 20.21
C LYS A 232 2.84 2.99 21.56
N ALA A 233 3.61 4.07 21.64
CA ALA A 233 4.30 4.50 22.85
C ALA A 233 3.40 5.33 23.79
N ASP A 234 2.44 6.07 23.24
CA ASP A 234 1.56 6.98 23.96
C ASP A 234 0.11 6.51 23.87
N ARG A 235 -0.40 5.97 24.98
CA ARG A 235 -1.80 5.51 25.09
C ARG A 235 -2.81 6.66 25.03
N GLY A 236 -2.45 7.85 25.51
CA GLY A 236 -3.33 9.02 25.49
C GLY A 236 -3.59 9.47 24.06
N LEU A 237 -2.51 9.66 23.30
CA LEU A 237 -2.58 10.01 21.88
C LEU A 237 -3.34 8.96 21.06
N LYS A 238 -3.15 7.68 21.38
CA LYS A 238 -3.87 6.59 20.72
C LYS A 238 -5.38 6.68 20.95
N ASN A 239 -5.81 6.84 22.20
CA ASN A 239 -7.23 6.95 22.54
C ASN A 239 -7.87 8.18 21.90
N GLU A 240 -7.15 9.31 21.91
CA GLU A 240 -7.61 10.55 21.28
C GLU A 240 -7.78 10.38 19.76
N PHE A 241 -6.85 9.69 19.10
CA PHE A 241 -6.95 9.38 17.67
C PHE A 241 -8.08 8.39 17.35
N GLU A 242 -8.31 7.38 18.19
CA GLU A 242 -9.45 6.45 18.03
C GLU A 242 -10.80 7.17 18.22
N GLU A 243 -10.87 8.14 19.13
CA GLU A 243 -12.06 8.96 19.33
C GLU A 243 -12.30 9.94 18.16
N LEU A 244 -11.23 10.53 17.62
CA LEU A 244 -11.26 11.31 16.38
C LEU A 244 -11.83 10.47 15.21
N GLU A 245 -11.35 9.23 15.04
CA GLU A 245 -11.85 8.31 14.01
C GLU A 245 -13.34 7.99 14.18
N ARG A 246 -13.78 7.82 15.43
CA ARG A 246 -15.20 7.60 15.75
C ARG A 246 -16.05 8.80 15.31
N LYS A 247 -15.67 10.01 15.71
CA LYS A 247 -16.37 11.26 15.36
C LYS A 247 -16.42 11.51 13.84
N LEU A 248 -15.32 11.23 13.13
CA LEU A 248 -15.28 11.31 11.67
C LEU A 248 -16.11 10.22 10.97
N GLY A 249 -16.21 9.04 11.60
CA GLY A 249 -17.07 7.95 11.13
C GLY A 249 -18.55 8.31 11.12
N ASP A 250 -19.00 9.13 12.07
CA ASP A 250 -20.39 9.59 12.17
C ASP A 250 -20.70 10.67 11.13
N LEU A 251 -19.75 11.57 10.83
CA LEU A 251 -19.86 12.57 9.77
C LEU A 251 -19.96 11.96 8.36
N SER A 252 -19.30 10.82 8.13
CA SER A 252 -19.38 10.10 6.85
C SER A 252 -20.73 9.42 6.60
N ASN A 253 -21.58 9.26 7.62
CA ASN A 253 -22.92 8.66 7.49
C ASN A 253 -24.03 9.70 7.30
N GLN A 254 -23.74 11.00 7.44
CA GLN A 254 -24.74 12.09 7.35
C GLN A 254 -24.82 12.75 5.96
N LYS A 255 -23.98 12.35 5.00
CA LYS A 255 -24.04 12.83 3.61
C LYS A 255 -23.82 11.69 2.63
N ILE A 256 -24.87 10.89 2.43
CA ILE A 256 -25.14 10.14 1.19
C ILE A 256 -26.63 10.26 0.93
#